data_AF-A0A3S1C976-F1
#
_entry.id   AF-A0A3S1C976-F1
#
_cell.length_a   1.000
_cell.length_b   1.000
_cell.length_c   1.000
_cell.angle_alpha   90.00
_cell.angle_beta   90.00
_cell.angle_gamma   90.00
#
_symmetry.space_group_name_H-M   'P 1'
#
loop_
_entity.id
_entity.type
_entity.pdbx_description
1 polymer ?
#
loop_
_entity_poly.entity_id
_entity_poly.type
_entity_poly.pdbx_seq_one_letter_code
_entity_poly.pdbx_strand_id
1 'polypeptide(L)'
;MAELSADPARTATAVTNEIDDNMVSVKLVVEGIRPVLFGDKTKAKNGIVDLKLGPSGFSMSAKVESGEGKFTNFKYEVKKLPSEIDIQQSSWKVKKDMISLKLRKKVPGSWVPLLSGGLDQASDSDEDS
;
A
#
# COMPACT_ATOMS: atom_id res chain seq x y z
N MET A 1 11.46 -34.50 -8.06
CA MET A 1 11.14 -33.51 -7.02
C MET A 1 10.49 -32.33 -7.73
N ALA A 2 9.23 -32.03 -7.45
CA ALA A 2 8.55 -30.90 -8.07
C ALA A 2 9.00 -29.62 -7.35
N GLU A 3 9.73 -28.75 -8.05
CA GLU A 3 9.91 -27.37 -7.62
C GLU A 3 8.53 -26.72 -7.58
N LEU A 4 7.95 -26.58 -6.38
CA LEU A 4 6.87 -25.63 -6.17
C LEU A 4 7.42 -24.26 -6.52
N SER A 5 7.17 -23.82 -7.75
CA SER A 5 7.37 -22.45 -8.17
C SER A 5 6.49 -21.59 -7.28
N ALA A 6 7.08 -20.99 -6.25
CA ALA A 6 6.41 -19.95 -5.50
C ALA A 6 6.16 -18.81 -6.49
N ASP A 7 4.90 -18.60 -6.89
CA ASP A 7 4.53 -17.50 -7.77
C ASP A 7 5.19 -16.20 -7.26
N PRO A 8 6.00 -15.50 -8.09
CA PRO A 8 6.65 -14.28 -7.68
C PRO A 8 5.57 -13.28 -7.24
N ALA A 9 5.74 -12.69 -6.05
CA ALA A 9 4.78 -11.73 -5.53
C ALA A 9 4.64 -10.56 -6.52
N ARG A 10 3.41 -10.25 -6.91
CA ARG A 10 3.11 -9.13 -7.81
C ARG A 10 3.31 -7.82 -7.06
N THR A 11 3.92 -6.85 -7.72
CA THR A 11 3.96 -5.48 -7.19
C THR A 11 2.58 -4.85 -7.36
N ALA A 12 1.98 -4.39 -6.27
CA ALA A 12 0.71 -3.66 -6.37
C ALA A 12 0.96 -2.27 -6.99
N THR A 13 0.09 -1.83 -7.88
CA THR A 13 0.17 -0.47 -8.44
C THR A 13 -0.32 0.54 -7.41
N ALA A 14 0.46 1.57 -7.12
CA ALA A 14 0.05 2.64 -6.22
C ALA A 14 -0.41 3.87 -7.00
N VAL A 15 -1.55 4.43 -6.62
CA VAL A 15 -2.04 5.72 -7.09
C VAL A 15 -2.13 6.64 -5.89
N THR A 16 -1.39 7.73 -5.94
CA THR A 16 -1.25 8.69 -4.84
C THR A 16 -1.96 9.98 -5.21
N ASN A 17 -2.67 10.56 -4.24
CA ASN A 17 -3.39 11.80 -4.45
C ASN A 17 -3.36 12.61 -3.16
N GLU A 18 -2.85 13.83 -3.25
CA GLU A 18 -2.92 14.79 -2.16
C GLU A 18 -4.37 15.23 -1.96
N ILE A 19 -4.86 15.15 -0.71
CA ILE A 19 -6.22 15.60 -0.37
C ILE A 19 -6.15 17.07 0.06
N ASP A 20 -5.21 17.37 0.96
CA ASP A 20 -4.95 18.69 1.51
C ASP A 20 -3.48 18.79 1.98
N ASP A 21 -3.08 19.95 2.50
CA ASP A 21 -1.72 20.23 2.97
C ASP A 21 -1.22 19.25 4.04
N ASN A 22 -2.13 18.56 4.74
CA ASN A 22 -1.83 17.65 5.83
C ASN A 22 -2.18 16.18 5.52
N MET A 23 -2.79 15.87 4.38
CA MET A 23 -3.31 14.53 4.13
C MET A 23 -3.07 14.04 2.70
N VAL A 24 -2.60 12.81 2.58
CA VAL A 24 -2.42 12.10 1.31
C VAL A 24 -3.26 10.84 1.29
N SER A 25 -3.94 10.60 0.18
CA SER A 25 -4.56 9.31 -0.12
C SER A 25 -3.59 8.49 -0.95
N VAL A 26 -3.34 7.25 -0.54
CA VAL A 26 -2.66 6.23 -1.35
C VAL A 26 -3.66 5.12 -1.65
N LYS A 27 -3.79 4.73 -2.91
CA LYS A 27 -4.62 3.62 -3.36
C LYS A 27 -3.69 2.56 -3.92
N LEU A 28 -3.67 1.39 -3.30
CA LEU A 28 -2.89 0.25 -3.76
C LEU A 28 -3.84 -0.69 -4.50
N VAL A 29 -3.65 -0.86 -5.81
CA VAL A 29 -4.43 -1.76 -6.65
C VAL A 29 -4.03 -3.19 -6.33
N VAL A 30 -4.97 -3.96 -5.82
CA VAL A 30 -4.80 -5.36 -5.45
C VAL A 30 -5.96 -6.11 -6.10
N GLU A 31 -5.76 -6.54 -7.33
CA GLU A 31 -6.81 -7.13 -8.15
C GLU A 31 -7.42 -8.35 -7.47
N GLY A 32 -8.76 -8.43 -7.49
CA GLY A 32 -9.50 -9.54 -6.92
C GLY A 32 -9.73 -9.45 -5.42
N ILE A 33 -9.14 -8.49 -4.69
CA ILE A 33 -9.40 -8.33 -3.26
C ILE A 33 -10.83 -7.85 -3.02
N ARG A 34 -11.52 -8.48 -2.05
CA ARG A 34 -12.89 -8.12 -1.69
C ARG A 34 -12.95 -7.68 -0.24
N PRO A 35 -13.59 -6.53 0.07
CA PRO A 35 -13.77 -6.10 1.45
C PRO A 35 -14.79 -7.01 2.15
N VAL A 36 -14.69 -7.09 3.47
CA VAL A 36 -15.81 -7.61 4.27
C VAL A 36 -17.01 -6.66 4.19
N LEU A 37 -18.21 -7.20 4.07
CA LEU A 37 -19.45 -6.40 3.98
C LEU A 37 -19.88 -5.85 5.35
N PHE A 38 -19.52 -6.55 6.43
CA PHE A 38 -19.84 -6.19 7.80
C PHE A 38 -18.60 -6.41 8.68
N GLY A 39 -18.38 -5.52 9.65
CA GLY A 39 -17.25 -5.59 10.59
C GLY A 39 -16.03 -4.77 10.15
N ASP A 40 -14.84 -5.29 10.49
CA ASP A 40 -13.56 -4.61 10.36
C ASP A 40 -13.14 -4.43 8.89
N LYS A 41 -13.18 -3.18 8.41
CA LYS A 41 -12.89 -2.82 7.01
C LYS A 41 -11.43 -2.96 6.62
N THR A 42 -10.53 -3.30 7.56
CA THR A 42 -9.14 -3.66 7.26
C THR A 42 -9.00 -5.10 6.76
N LYS A 43 -10.03 -5.93 6.95
CA LYS A 43 -10.02 -7.34 6.54
C LYS A 43 -10.55 -7.53 5.12
N ALA A 44 -9.92 -8.45 4.41
CA ALA A 44 -10.41 -8.95 3.14
C ALA A 44 -11.26 -10.22 3.36
N LYS A 45 -12.33 -10.37 2.58
CA LYS A 45 -13.21 -11.55 2.62
C LYS A 45 -12.52 -12.79 2.02
N ASN A 46 -11.69 -12.60 1.01
CA ASN A 46 -11.04 -13.64 0.23
C ASN A 46 -9.51 -13.57 0.34
N GLY A 47 -8.98 -13.19 1.50
CA GLY A 47 -7.54 -13.02 1.63
C GLY A 47 -7.09 -12.46 2.97
N ILE A 48 -5.78 -12.24 3.06
CA ILE A 48 -5.11 -11.64 4.20
C ILE A 48 -4.42 -10.37 3.71
N VAL A 49 -4.55 -9.29 4.47
CA VAL A 49 -3.83 -8.04 4.24
C VAL A 49 -3.09 -7.67 5.50
N ASP A 50 -1.79 -7.44 5.38
CA ASP A 50 -0.94 -6.90 6.42
C ASP A 50 -0.40 -5.57 5.92
N LEU A 51 -0.74 -4.49 6.61
CA LEU A 51 -0.26 -3.14 6.31
C LEU A 51 0.38 -2.57 7.57
N LYS A 52 1.67 -2.26 7.46
CA LYS A 52 2.48 -1.69 8.53
C LYS A 52 2.84 -0.26 8.20
N LEU A 53 2.47 0.65 9.09
CA LEU A 53 2.84 2.06 9.00
C LEU A 53 4.07 2.31 9.88
N GLY A 54 5.10 2.90 9.30
CA GLY A 54 6.23 3.48 10.00
C GLY A 54 6.15 5.01 9.99
N PRO A 55 6.99 5.71 10.76
CA PRO A 55 6.99 7.16 10.80
C PRO A 55 7.37 7.78 9.46
N SER A 56 8.21 7.10 8.68
CA SER A 56 8.80 7.61 7.44
C SER A 56 8.42 6.78 6.22
N GLY A 57 7.51 5.83 6.34
CA GLY A 57 7.28 4.81 5.31
C GLY A 57 6.14 3.88 5.66
N PHE A 58 5.82 2.97 4.75
CA PHE A 58 4.86 1.90 5.01
C PHE A 58 5.14 0.68 4.13
N SER A 59 4.73 -0.48 4.61
CA SER A 59 4.76 -1.71 3.83
C SER A 59 3.38 -2.37 3.83
N MET A 60 3.04 -2.96 2.70
CA MET A 60 1.81 -3.68 2.47
C MET A 60 2.16 -5.04 1.88
N SER A 61 1.56 -6.08 2.44
CA SER A 61 1.51 -7.40 1.83
C SER A 61 0.06 -7.89 1.84
N ALA A 62 -0.38 -8.41 0.69
CA ALA A 62 -1.70 -8.99 0.57
C ALA A 62 -1.61 -10.37 -0.08
N LYS A 63 -2.39 -11.31 0.41
CA LYS A 63 -2.55 -12.64 -0.16
C LYS A 63 -4.02 -12.81 -0.52
N VAL A 64 -4.32 -12.85 -1.81
CA VAL A 64 -5.69 -12.89 -2.34
C VAL A 64 -5.95 -14.26 -2.95
N GLU A 65 -7.07 -14.88 -2.59
CA GLU A 65 -7.56 -16.10 -3.21
C GLU A 65 -8.33 -15.76 -4.48
N SER A 66 -7.82 -16.24 -5.62
CA SER A 66 -8.35 -15.95 -6.97
C SER A 66 -9.31 -17.05 -7.48
N GLY A 67 -9.34 -18.21 -6.81
CA GLY A 67 -10.16 -19.38 -7.17
C GLY A 67 -9.35 -20.68 -7.10
N GLU A 68 -10.03 -21.82 -6.96
CA GLU A 68 -9.43 -23.18 -6.95
C GLU A 68 -8.16 -23.32 -6.07
N GLY A 69 -8.16 -22.71 -4.88
CA GLY A 69 -7.04 -22.75 -3.94
C GLY A 69 -5.78 -22.01 -4.42
N LYS A 70 -5.84 -21.24 -5.51
CA LYS A 70 -4.75 -20.40 -5.99
C LYS A 70 -4.72 -19.08 -5.24
N PHE A 71 -3.54 -18.74 -4.74
CA PHE A 71 -3.28 -17.49 -4.05
C PHE A 71 -2.35 -16.62 -4.87
N THR A 72 -2.73 -15.36 -5.03
CA THR A 72 -1.87 -14.33 -5.60
C THR A 72 -1.33 -13.48 -4.45
N ASN A 73 -0.01 -13.41 -4.34
CA ASN A 73 0.66 -12.56 -3.36
C ASN A 73 0.93 -11.21 -4.01
N PHE A 74 0.61 -10.14 -3.29
CA PHE A 74 0.90 -8.77 -3.64
C PHE A 74 1.79 -8.15 -2.57
N LYS A 75 2.76 -7.34 -2.99
CA LYS A 75 3.62 -6.57 -2.09
C LYS A 75 3.76 -5.14 -2.60
N TYR A 76 3.87 -4.20 -1.68
CA TYR A 76 4.23 -2.83 -1.96
C TYR A 76 4.90 -2.23 -0.74
N GLU A 77 6.02 -1.54 -0.93
CA GLU A 77 6.78 -0.95 0.16
C GLU A 77 7.24 0.45 -0.25
N VAL A 78 7.09 1.39 0.67
CA VAL A 78 7.65 2.74 0.58
C VAL A 78 8.52 2.92 1.80
N LYS A 79 9.84 2.94 1.59
CA LYS A 79 10.81 3.06 2.68
C LYS A 79 10.93 4.49 3.19
N LYS A 80 10.78 5.47 2.30
CA LYS A 80 10.99 6.90 2.58
C LYS A 80 9.88 7.75 1.98
N LEU A 81 9.11 8.40 2.85
CA LEU A 81 8.12 9.41 2.52
C LEU A 81 8.79 10.80 2.54
N PRO A 82 8.23 11.78 1.79
CA PRO A 82 8.71 13.16 1.80
C PRO A 82 8.77 13.81 3.18
N SER A 83 7.85 13.45 4.07
CA SER A 83 7.87 13.85 5.46
C SER A 83 7.31 12.75 6.35
N GLU A 84 7.54 12.86 7.65
CA GLU A 84 6.96 11.93 8.61
C GLU A 84 5.42 11.96 8.59
N ILE A 85 4.82 10.82 8.92
CA ILE A 85 3.39 10.65 9.09
C ILE A 85 3.01 10.42 10.56
N ASP A 86 1.82 10.89 10.91
CA ASP A 86 1.16 10.54 12.17
C ASP A 86 0.45 9.19 11.97
N ILE A 87 1.07 8.12 12.49
CA ILE A 87 0.55 6.76 12.37
C ILE A 87 -0.80 6.60 13.07
N GLN A 88 -1.03 7.30 14.19
CA GLN A 88 -2.27 7.20 14.98
C GLN A 88 -3.45 7.87 14.27
N GLN A 89 -3.18 8.93 13.51
CA GLN A 89 -4.17 9.64 12.71
C GLN A 89 -4.28 9.11 11.27
N SER A 90 -3.37 8.22 10.87
CA SER A 90 -3.41 7.53 9.58
C SER A 90 -4.34 6.31 9.66
N SER A 91 -5.01 6.00 8.55
CA SER A 91 -5.98 4.90 8.51
C SER A 91 -5.99 4.24 7.15
N TRP A 92 -6.38 2.98 7.11
CA TRP A 92 -6.53 2.25 5.85
C TRP A 92 -7.77 1.36 5.87
N LYS A 93 -8.21 0.96 4.69
CA LYS A 93 -9.32 0.03 4.51
C LYS A 93 -9.21 -0.70 3.19
N VAL A 94 -9.69 -1.93 3.17
CA VAL A 94 -9.89 -2.70 1.96
C VAL A 94 -11.13 -2.18 1.25
N LYS A 95 -11.03 -2.04 -0.08
CA LYS A 95 -12.12 -1.80 -1.01
C LYS A 95 -12.08 -2.88 -2.08
N LYS A 96 -13.10 -2.92 -2.92
CA LYS A 96 -13.10 -3.82 -4.07
C LYS A 96 -11.90 -3.50 -4.97
N ASP A 97 -11.07 -4.50 -5.25
CA ASP A 97 -9.88 -4.46 -6.11
C ASP A 97 -8.77 -3.49 -5.67
N MET A 98 -8.84 -2.93 -4.45
CA MET A 98 -7.82 -2.01 -3.95
C MET A 98 -7.80 -1.88 -2.43
N ILE A 99 -6.68 -1.42 -1.89
CA ILE A 99 -6.53 -0.97 -0.51
C ILE A 99 -6.41 0.56 -0.54
N SER A 100 -7.26 1.23 0.24
CA SER A 100 -7.27 2.69 0.36
C SER A 100 -6.62 3.07 1.68
N LEU A 101 -5.44 3.68 1.61
CA LEU A 101 -4.67 4.21 2.71
C LEU A 101 -4.80 5.74 2.74
N LYS A 102 -4.98 6.30 3.93
CA LYS A 102 -4.98 7.74 4.21
C LYS A 102 -3.86 8.02 5.19
N LEU A 103 -2.91 8.82 4.75
CA LEU A 103 -1.74 9.22 5.53
C LEU A 103 -1.91 10.65 6.00
N ARG A 104 -1.80 10.87 7.31
CA ARG A 104 -1.72 12.20 7.90
C ARG A 104 -0.27 12.61 8.01
N LYS A 105 0.12 13.70 7.35
CA LYS A 105 1.47 14.28 7.46
C LYS A 105 1.62 14.92 8.84
N LYS A 106 2.78 14.75 9.48
CA LYS A 106 3.12 15.51 10.69
C LYS A 106 3.44 16.97 10.38
N VAL A 107 4.10 17.20 9.25
CA VAL A 107 4.46 18.54 8.77
C VAL A 107 3.56 18.88 7.59
N PRO A 108 2.77 19.98 7.64
CA PRO A 108 2.00 20.44 6.51
C PRO A 108 2.92 20.79 5.33
N GLY A 109 2.50 20.46 4.11
CA GLY A 109 3.24 20.81 2.89
C GLY A 109 2.94 19.87 1.73
N SER A 110 3.07 20.36 0.51
CA SER A 110 2.72 19.57 -0.67
C SER A 110 3.76 18.48 -0.98
N TRP A 111 3.28 17.26 -1.20
CA TRP A 111 4.08 16.13 -1.68
C TRP A 111 3.97 15.97 -3.20
N VAL A 112 3.05 16.69 -3.87
CA VAL A 112 2.77 16.61 -5.31
C VAL A 112 4.04 16.58 -6.19
N PRO A 113 5.05 17.46 -6.04
CA PRO A 113 6.24 17.42 -6.90
C PRO A 113 7.03 16.10 -6.78
N LEU A 114 6.96 15.44 -5.62
CA LEU A 114 7.63 14.16 -5.34
C LEU A 114 6.76 12.95 -5.70
N LEU A 115 5.45 13.14 -5.90
CA LEU A 115 4.50 12.10 -6.28
C LEU A 115 4.39 11.91 -7.80
N SER A 116 4.93 12.84 -8.59
CA SER A 116 4.95 12.80 -10.07
C SER A 116 5.57 11.52 -10.64
N GLY A 117 6.48 10.89 -9.90
CA GLY A 117 7.15 9.64 -10.25
C GLY A 117 6.62 8.38 -9.56
N GLY A 118 5.60 8.50 -8.70
CA GLY A 118 5.21 7.45 -7.76
C GLY A 118 6.01 7.52 -6.45
N LEU A 119 5.39 7.10 -5.33
CA LEU A 119 6.05 7.07 -4.01
C LEU A 119 7.27 6.14 -3.97
N ASP A 120 7.30 5.17 -4.88
CA ASP A 120 8.36 4.19 -5.08
C ASP A 120 9.66 4.79 -5.66
N GLN A 121 9.60 5.85 -6.48
CA GLN A 121 10.80 6.49 -7.04
C GLN A 121 11.59 7.34 -6.04
N ALA A 122 11.00 7.72 -4.90
CA ALA A 122 11.72 8.44 -3.84
C ALA A 122 12.79 7.58 -3.14
N SER A 123 12.88 6.28 -3.47
CA SER A 123 13.83 5.32 -2.90
C SER A 123 15.06 5.06 -3.79
N ASP A 124 15.12 5.64 -4.98
CA ASP A 124 16.16 5.36 -6.00
C ASP A 124 17.16 6.53 -6.15
N SER A 125 17.39 7.29 -5.07
CA SER A 125 18.38 8.39 -5.05
C SER A 125 19.57 8.07 -4.15
N ASP A 126 20.01 6.81 -4.17
CA ASP A 126 21.33 6.39 -3.71
C ASP A 126 22.11 5.84 -4.93
N GLU A 127 22.46 6.72 -5.87
CA GLU A 127 23.45 6.45 -6.91
C GLU A 127 24.68 7.32 -6.65
N ASP A 128 25.74 6.65 -6.20
CA ASP A 128 27.17 6.97 -6.14
C ASP A 128 27.66 8.41 -5.82
N SER A 129 28.43 8.51 -4.73
CA SER A 129 29.52 9.49 -4.58
C SER A 129 30.74 8.83 -3.95
#